data_AF-A0A4R0J455-F1
#
_entry.id   AF-A0A4R0J455-F1
#
_cell.length_a   1.000
_cell.length_b   1.000
_cell.length_c   1.000
_cell.angle_alpha   90.00
_cell.angle_beta   90.00
_cell.angle_gamma   90.00
#
_symmetry.space_group_name_H-M   'P 1'
#
loop_
_entity.id
_entity.type
_entity.pdbx_description
1 polymer ?
#
loop_
_entity_poly.entity_id
_entity_poly.type
_entity_poly.pdbx_seq_one_letter_code
_entity_poly.pdbx_strand_id
1 'polypeptide(L)' 'MANVPVCPVCGERGVPILYGLPTPVAREAAAAGRVRLFGCVIPPEPDNWTCAQNHTWQADDDQVLSAAIDAALHRE' A
#
# COMPACT_ATOMS: atom_id res chain seq x y z
N MET A 1 -14.40 -4.76 -6.63
CA MET A 1 -13.62 -3.52 -6.48
C MET A 1 -13.44 -3.30 -4.98
N ALA A 2 -12.24 -3.55 -4.44
CA ALA A 2 -11.97 -3.28 -3.02
C ALA A 2 -12.19 -1.78 -2.74
N ASN A 3 -12.81 -1.45 -1.60
CA ASN A 3 -13.07 -0.06 -1.21
C ASN A 3 -11.76 0.58 -0.69
N VAL A 4 -10.83 0.86 -1.60
CA VAL A 4 -9.53 1.45 -1.29
C VAL A 4 -9.75 2.78 -0.55
N PRO A 5 -9.13 2.97 0.64
CA PRO A 5 -9.29 4.19 1.41
C PRO A 5 -8.71 5.40 0.67
N VAL A 6 -9.27 6.57 0.95
CA VAL A 6 -8.77 7.86 0.46
C VAL A 6 -7.86 8.49 1.51
N CYS A 7 -6.89 9.26 1.05
CA CYS A 7 -5.98 10.00 1.91
C CYS A 7 -6.76 11.02 2.76
N PRO A 8 -6.62 11.01 4.10
CA PRO A 8 -7.35 11.94 4.96
C PRO A 8 -6.86 13.39 4.83
N VAL A 9 -5.71 13.62 4.20
CA VAL A 9 -5.10 14.96 4.04
C VAL A 9 -5.47 15.60 2.69
N CYS A 10 -5.41 14.84 1.59
CA CYS A 10 -5.59 15.39 0.24
C CYS A 10 -6.70 14.72 -0.59
N GLY A 11 -7.37 13.69 -0.08
CA GLY A 11 -8.48 13.02 -0.77
C GLY A 11 -8.06 12.08 -1.92
N GLU A 12 -6.77 12.00 -2.24
CA GLU A 12 -6.25 11.09 -3.26
C GLU A 12 -6.46 9.62 -2.89
N ARG A 13 -6.49 8.73 -3.88
CA ARG A 13 -6.60 7.28 -3.65
C ARG A 13 -5.36 6.75 -2.91
N GLY A 14 -5.59 5.86 -1.95
CA GLY A 14 -4.54 5.13 -1.26
C GLY A 14 -3.87 4.07 -2.15
N VAL A 15 -2.59 3.88 -1.88
CA VAL A 15 -1.74 2.81 -2.42
C VAL A 15 -1.19 2.05 -1.21
N PRO A 16 -1.27 0.71 -1.19
CA PRO A 16 -0.82 -0.06 -0.04
C PRO A 16 0.69 0.02 0.13
N ILE A 17 1.13 0.08 1.39
CA ILE A 17 2.55 0.04 1.77
C ILE A 17 2.97 -1.42 1.99
N LEU A 18 4.09 -1.81 1.38
CA LEU A 18 4.75 -3.08 1.62
C LEU A 18 6.05 -2.86 2.39
N TYR A 19 6.12 -3.48 3.56
CA TYR A 19 7.34 -3.58 4.37
C TYR A 19 8.12 -4.86 4.07
N GLY A 20 9.39 -4.87 4.45
CA GLY A 20 10.24 -6.06 4.33
C GLY A 20 11.08 -6.08 3.04
N LEU A 21 11.68 -7.24 2.74
CA LEU A 21 12.44 -7.45 1.52
C LEU A 21 11.46 -7.74 0.36
N PRO A 22 11.38 -6.88 -0.67
CA PRO A 22 10.41 -7.06 -1.73
C PRO A 22 10.78 -8.23 -2.66
N THR A 23 9.77 -9.00 -3.06
CA THR A 23 9.89 -9.97 -4.15
C THR A 23 10.05 -9.25 -5.50
N PRO A 24 10.53 -9.92 -6.57
CA PRO A 24 10.59 -9.30 -7.91
C PRO A 24 9.25 -8.71 -8.37
N VAL A 25 8.16 -9.44 -8.14
CA VAL A 25 6.79 -8.99 -8.46
C VAL A 25 6.42 -7.72 -7.70
N ALA A 26 6.76 -7.63 -6.41
CA ALA A 26 6.52 -6.43 -5.62
C ALA A 26 7.33 -5.22 -6.12
N ARG A 27 8.57 -5.44 -6.59
CA ARG A 27 9.38 -4.37 -7.21
C ARG A 27 8.76 -3.87 -8.51
N GLU A 28 8.24 -4.78 -9.35
CA GLU A 28 7.51 -4.40 -10.57
C GLU A 28 6.21 -3.62 -10.25
N ALA A 29 5.44 -4.08 -9.27
CA ALA A 29 4.23 -3.41 -8.83
C ALA A 29 4.53 -2.00 -8.30
N ALA A 30 5.64 -1.84 -7.57
CA ALA A 30 6.08 -0.54 -7.06
C ALA A 30 6.52 0.41 -8.17
N ALA A 31 7.26 -0.09 -9.17
CA ALA A 31 7.64 0.68 -10.34
C ALA A 31 6.41 1.14 -11.15
N ALA A 32 5.32 0.38 -11.11
CA ALA A 32 4.03 0.73 -11.70
C ALA A 32 3.13 1.59 -10.79
N GLY A 33 3.58 1.99 -9.60
CA GLY A 33 2.79 2.80 -8.65
C GLY A 33 1.62 2.06 -7.99
N ARG A 34 1.57 0.72 -8.08
CA ARG A 34 0.49 -0.11 -7.51
C ARG A 34 0.69 -0.43 -6.03
N VAL A 35 1.93 -0.36 -5.55
CA VAL A 35 2.30 -0.47 -4.13
C VAL A 35 3.41 0.54 -3.82
N ARG A 36 3.60 0.91 -2.55
CA ARG A 36 4.77 1.64 -2.07
C ARG A 36 5.67 0.68 -1.29
N LEU A 37 6.94 0.57 -1.68
CA LEU A 37 7.92 -0.15 -0.87
C LEU A 37 8.43 0.75 0.26
N PHE A 38 8.51 0.19 1.46
CA PHE A 38 9.09 0.82 2.64
C PHE A 38 10.30 0.05 3.15
N GLY A 39 10.84 0.48 4.29
CA GLY A 39 11.96 -0.20 4.95
C GLY A 39 11.63 -1.63 5.41
N CYS A 40 12.67 -2.37 5.78
CA CYS A 40 12.52 -3.72 6.32
C CYS A 40 12.02 -3.76 7.78
N VAL A 41 12.14 -2.66 8.51
CA VAL A 41 11.72 -2.56 9.91
C VAL A 41 10.26 -2.11 9.97
N ILE A 42 9.42 -2.92 10.60
CA ILE A 42 8.00 -2.64 10.85
C ILE A 42 7.88 -2.02 12.25
N PRO A 43 7.41 -0.77 12.39
CA PRO A 43 7.16 -0.18 13.70
C PRO A 43 5.94 -0.84 14.39
N PRO A 44 5.75 -0.65 15.71
CA PRO A 44 4.59 -1.21 16.43
C PRO A 44 3.23 -0.79 15.85
N GLU A 45 3.14 0.43 15.31
CA GLU A 45 1.96 0.99 14.64
C GLU A 45 2.36 1.39 13.21
N PRO A 46 2.34 0.44 12.25
CA PRO A 46 2.76 0.71 10.89
C PRO A 46 1.66 1.40 10.08
N ASP A 47 2.02 2.47 9.38
CA ASP A 47 1.19 3.01 8.31
C ASP A 47 1.05 1.96 7.20
N ASN A 48 -0.17 1.68 6.78
CA ASN A 48 -0.46 0.66 5.77
C ASN A 48 -0.87 1.25 4.42
N TRP A 49 -1.08 2.57 4.33
CA TRP A 49 -1.43 3.27 3.10
C TRP A 49 -0.61 4.53 2.87
N THR A 50 -0.39 4.87 1.61
CA THR A 50 0.16 6.16 1.18
C THR A 50 -0.58 6.71 -0.04
N CYS A 51 -0.46 8.00 -0.31
CA CYS A 51 -0.96 8.61 -1.54
C CYS A 51 0.19 9.12 -2.42
N ALA A 52 -0.14 9.59 -3.63
CA ALA A 52 0.84 10.15 -4.57
C ALA A 52 1.63 11.35 -4.00
N GLN A 53 1.07 12.04 -2.99
CA GLN A 53 1.72 13.17 -2.31
C GLN A 53 2.59 12.75 -1.11
N ASN A 54 2.81 11.45 -0.90
CA ASN A 54 3.61 10.87 0.20
C ASN A 54 3.03 11.03 1.61
N HIS A 55 1.75 11.40 1.78
CA HIS A 55 1.10 11.24 3.09
C HIS A 55 0.95 9.74 3.38
N THR A 56 1.23 9.33 4.61
CA THR A 56 1.06 7.97 5.09
C THR A 56 0.02 7.95 6.20
N TRP A 57 -0.74 6.87 6.30
CA TRP A 57 -1.73 6.70 7.36
C TRP A 57 -2.04 5.22 7.59
N GLN A 58 -2.62 4.95 8.75
CA GLN A 58 -3.25 3.69 9.08
C GLN A 58 -4.74 3.72 8.74
N ALA A 59 -5.26 2.62 8.18
CA ALA A 59 -6.70 2.37 8.07
C ALA A 59 -7.07 1.04 8.76
N ASP A 60 -8.24 1.02 9.40
CA ASP A 60 -8.69 -0.06 10.30
C ASP A 60 -9.27 -1.31 9.58
N ASP A 61 -8.95 -1.52 8.30
CA ASP A 61 -9.49 -2.62 7.50
C ASP A 61 -8.38 -3.44 6.84
N ASP A 62 -7.91 -4.44 7.59
CA ASP A 62 -6.88 -5.38 7.15
C ASP A 62 -7.33 -6.26 5.96
N GLN A 63 -8.64 -6.48 5.79
CA GLN A 63 -9.16 -7.24 4.65
C GLN A 63 -9.05 -6.43 3.36
N VAL A 64 -9.37 -5.13 3.43
CA VAL A 64 -9.17 -4.20 2.31
C VAL A 64 -7.69 -4.05 1.97
N LEU A 65 -6.81 -3.96 2.98
CA LEU A 65 -5.36 -3.93 2.76
C LEU A 65 -4.87 -5.19 2.02
N SER A 66 -5.23 -6.37 2.53
CA SER A 66 -4.80 -7.65 1.96
C SER A 66 -5.30 -7.80 0.52
N ALA A 67 -6.58 -7.50 0.27
CA ALA A 67 -7.15 -7.55 -1.08
C ALA A 67 -6.50 -6.56 -2.05
N ALA A 68 -6.11 -5.37 -1.58
CA ALA A 68 -5.41 -4.38 -2.40
C ALA A 68 -3.98 -4.83 -2.74
N ILE A 69 -3.27 -5.46 -1.79
CA ILE A 69 -1.95 -6.04 -2.02
C ILE A 69 -2.04 -7.18 -3.04
N ASP A 70 -2.98 -8.10 -2.87
CA ASP A 70 -3.19 -9.22 -3.79
C ASP A 70 -3.48 -8.72 -5.20
N ALA A 71 -4.41 -7.76 -5.34
CA ALA A 71 -4.72 -7.15 -6.63
C ALA A 71 -3.53 -6.38 -7.24
N ALA A 72 -2.65 -5.80 -6.42
CA ALA A 72 -1.47 -5.10 -6.90
C ALA A 72 -0.36 -6.05 -7.37
N LEU A 73 -0.22 -7.21 -6.74
CA LEU A 73 0.82 -8.20 -7.02
C LEU A 73 0.41 -9.21 -8.11
N HIS A 74 -0.87 -9.55 -8.24
CA HIS A 74 -1.36 -10.41 -9.30
C HIS A 74 -1.68 -9.59 -10.56
N ARG A 75 -1.18 -10.07 -11.71
CA ARG A 75 -1.63 -9.56 -13.02
C ARG A 75 -2.94 -10.27 -13.33
N GLU A 76 -4.06 -9.55 -13.28
CA GLU A 76 -5.25 -9.93 -14.07
C GLU A 76 -5.06 -9.48 -15.52
#